data_AF-A0A820BDE0-F1
#
_entry.id   AF-A0A820BDE0-F1
#
_cell.length_a   1.000
_cell.length_b   1.000
_cell.length_c   1.000
_cell.angle_alpha   90.00
_cell.angle_beta   90.00
_cell.angle_gamma   90.00
#
_symmetry.space_group_name_H-M   'P 1'
#
loop_
_entity.id
_entity.type
_entity.pdbx_description
1 polymer ?
#
loop_
_entity_poly.entity_id
_entity_poly.type
_entity_poly.pdbx_seq_one_letter_code
_entity_poly.pdbx_strand_id
1 'polypeptide(L)'
;MTEKKFIFVIPPEHVRHFGKALQVLTKLGEEIYIELITKTNGLSFRTANQSRSSYSCITFYRDFFQEWPQDDLQKEKIKCRISAK
;
A
#
# COMPACT_ATOMS: atom_id res chain seq x y z
N MET A 1 -1.34 6.57 25.24
CA MET A 1 -1.83 6.50 23.84
C MET A 1 -0.80 5.69 23.08
N THR A 2 -1.07 4.40 22.83
CA THR A 2 -0.10 3.49 22.23
C THR A 2 -0.13 3.69 20.72
N GLU A 3 0.99 4.06 20.12
CA GLU A 3 1.12 4.22 18.68
C GLU A 3 1.05 2.82 18.03
N LYS A 4 -0.01 2.56 17.25
CA LYS A 4 -0.16 1.27 16.58
C LYS A 4 0.74 1.20 15.35
N LYS A 5 1.59 0.18 15.32
CA LYS A 5 2.54 -0.07 14.24
C LYS A 5 2.11 -1.30 13.45
N PHE A 6 1.99 -1.15 12.14
CA PHE A 6 1.72 -2.25 11.22
C PHE A 6 3.00 -2.61 10.48
N ILE A 7 3.37 -3.89 10.53
CA ILE A 7 4.57 -4.42 9.88
C ILE A 7 4.13 -5.43 8.84
N PHE A 8 4.62 -5.27 7.61
CA PHE A 8 4.40 -6.17 6.49
C PHE A 8 5.77 -6.66 6.02
N VAL A 9 5.93 -7.96 5.82
CA VAL A 9 7.18 -8.55 5.35
C VAL A 9 6.98 -9.11 3.94
N ILE A 10 7.79 -8.63 3.00
CA ILE A 10 7.77 -9.07 1.60
C ILE A 10 8.92 -10.08 1.41
N PRO A 11 8.66 -11.27 0.85
CA PRO A 11 9.72 -12.24 0.62
C PRO A 11 10.61 -11.80 -0.56
N PRO A 12 11.89 -12.23 -0.61
CA PRO A 12 12.88 -11.74 -1.58
C PRO A 12 12.44 -11.79 -3.05
N GLU A 13 11.74 -12.84 -3.45
CA GLU A 13 11.22 -13.07 -4.81
C GLU A 13 10.21 -12.00 -5.26
N HIS A 14 9.50 -11.38 -4.31
CA HIS A 14 8.44 -10.42 -4.56
C HIS A 14 8.94 -8.96 -4.51
N VAL A 15 10.09 -8.70 -3.87
CA VAL A 15 10.65 -7.34 -3.70
C VAL A 15 10.82 -6.61 -5.04
N ARG A 16 11.29 -7.30 -6.09
CA ARG A 16 11.46 -6.69 -7.42
C ARG A 16 10.13 -6.26 -8.03
N HIS A 17 9.08 -7.06 -7.86
CA HIS A 17 7.74 -6.76 -8.36
C HIS A 17 7.14 -5.57 -7.60
N PHE A 18 7.32 -5.55 -6.27
CA PHE A 18 6.90 -4.43 -5.41
C PHE A 18 7.57 -3.12 -5.82
N GLY A 19 8.90 -3.12 -5.98
CA GLY A 19 9.65 -1.93 -6.38
C GLY A 19 9.22 -1.38 -7.74
N LYS A 20 9.01 -2.25 -8.74
CA LYS A 20 8.51 -1.82 -10.06
C LYS A 20 7.11 -1.23 -10.00
N ALA A 21 6.21 -1.82 -9.21
CA ALA A 21 4.86 -1.29 -9.03
C ALA A 21 4.89 0.12 -8.44
N LEU A 22 5.67 0.34 -7.37
CA LEU A 22 5.85 1.67 -6.79
C LEU A 22 6.49 2.65 -7.77
N GLN A 23 7.51 2.22 -8.52
CA GLN A 23 8.15 3.04 -9.55
C GLN A 23 7.18 3.49 -10.64
N VAL A 24 6.20 2.67 -11.00
CA VAL A 24 5.15 3.08 -11.96
C VAL A 24 4.24 4.12 -11.32
N LEU A 25 3.83 3.93 -10.05
CA LEU A 25 2.96 4.89 -9.36
C LEU A 25 3.63 6.27 -9.19
N THR A 26 4.93 6.31 -8.88
CA THR A 26 5.68 7.59 -8.71
C THR A 26 5.78 8.39 -10.02
N LYS A 27 5.66 7.73 -11.18
CA LYS A 27 5.62 8.40 -12.48
C LYS A 27 4.25 9.01 -12.79
N LEU A 28 3.19 8.49 -12.18
CA LEU A 28 1.80 8.87 -12.46
C LEU A 28 1.30 9.99 -11.54
N GLY A 29 1.82 10.09 -10.33
CA GLY A 29 1.45 11.13 -9.38
C GLY A 29 2.55 11.42 -8.36
N GLU A 30 2.38 12.55 -7.67
CA GLU A 30 3.34 13.06 -6.67
C GLU A 30 3.05 12.51 -5.28
N GLU A 31 1.81 12.11 -5.02
CA GLU A 31 1.38 11.55 -3.75
C GLU A 31 0.94 10.10 -3.92
N ILE A 32 1.33 9.26 -2.95
CA ILE A 32 0.85 7.89 -2.86
C ILE A 32 0.04 7.75 -1.57
N TYR A 33 -1.19 7.28 -1.71
CA TYR A 33 -2.08 6.93 -0.63
C TYR A 33 -2.01 5.42 -0.43
N ILE A 34 -1.67 5.01 0.77
CA ILE A 34 -1.65 3.59 1.14
C ILE A 34 -2.88 3.34 1.99
N GLU A 35 -3.68 2.35 1.59
CA GLU A 35 -4.90 1.96 2.29
C GLU A 35 -4.91 0.46 2.50
N LEU A 36 -5.25 0.05 3.71
CA LEU A 36 -5.47 -1.35 4.01
C LEU A 36 -6.94 -1.74 3.77
N ILE A 37 -7.17 -2.73 2.91
CA ILE A 37 -8.46 -3.35 2.64
C ILE A 37 -8.66 -4.53 3.60
N THR A 38 -9.34 -4.26 4.70
CA THR A 38 -9.58 -5.21 5.80
C THR A 38 -10.49 -6.39 5.40
N LYS A 39 -11.39 -6.19 4.43
CA LYS A 39 -12.32 -7.24 3.95
C LYS A 39 -11.63 -8.35 3.13
N THR A 40 -10.56 -8.00 2.41
CA THR A 40 -9.90 -8.92 1.46
C THR A 40 -8.43 -9.13 1.79
N ASN A 41 -7.97 -8.66 2.97
CA ASN A 41 -6.57 -8.65 3.39
C ASN A 41 -5.64 -8.12 2.28
N GLY A 42 -5.96 -6.95 1.75
CA GLY A 42 -5.21 -6.30 0.68
C GLY A 42 -4.56 -4.99 1.14
N LEU A 43 -3.39 -4.67 0.62
CA LEU A 43 -2.70 -3.40 0.80
C LEU A 43 -2.68 -2.66 -0.54
N SER A 44 -3.44 -1.58 -0.62
CA SER A 44 -3.61 -0.80 -1.85
C SER A 44 -2.74 0.45 -1.84
N PHE A 45 -2.01 0.66 -2.92
CA PHE A 45 -1.25 1.86 -3.22
C PHE A 45 -1.97 2.62 -4.33
N ARG A 46 -2.47 3.80 -4.00
CA ARG A 46 -3.28 4.63 -4.88
C ARG A 46 -2.54 5.92 -5.18
N THR A 47 -2.54 6.36 -6.42
CA THR A 47 -2.05 7.68 -6.79
C THR A 47 -3.02 8.34 -7.75
N ALA A 48 -3.01 9.66 -7.75
CA ALA A 48 -3.69 10.47 -8.74
C ALA A 48 -2.71 11.54 -9.22
N ASN A 49 -2.84 11.94 -10.48
CA ASN A 49 -2.08 13.09 -10.96
C ASN A 49 -2.58 14.39 -10.30
N GLN A 50 -1.80 15.46 -10.41
CA GLN A 50 -2.10 16.74 -9.76
C GLN A 50 -3.46 17.32 -10.18
N SER A 51 -3.84 17.17 -11.45
CA SER A 51 -5.15 17.59 -11.97
C SER A 51 -6.30 16.64 -11.62
N ARG A 52 -6.02 15.53 -10.91
CA ARG A 52 -6.96 14.46 -10.54
C ARG A 52 -7.74 13.87 -11.73
N SER A 53 -7.20 14.00 -12.93
CA SER A 53 -7.75 13.47 -14.17
C SER A 53 -7.33 12.03 -14.46
N SER A 54 -6.29 11.53 -13.77
CA SER A 54 -5.86 10.14 -13.83
C SER A 54 -5.81 9.56 -12.42
N TYR A 55 -6.27 8.31 -12.31
CA TYR A 55 -6.27 7.54 -11.08
C TYR A 55 -5.60 6.19 -11.34
N SER A 56 -4.71 5.77 -10.46
CA SER A 56 -4.04 4.47 -10.57
C SER A 56 -3.96 3.80 -9.21
N CYS A 57 -4.18 2.49 -9.19
CA CYS A 57 -4.23 1.68 -7.98
C CYS A 57 -3.56 0.34 -8.23
N ILE A 58 -2.64 -0.03 -7.34
CA ILE A 58 -2.05 -1.37 -7.30
C ILE A 58 -2.33 -1.94 -5.92
N THR A 59 -2.91 -3.15 -5.87
CA THR A 59 -3.23 -3.84 -4.62
C THR A 59 -2.45 -5.12 -4.50
N PHE A 60 -1.73 -5.26 -3.39
CA PHE A 60 -1.06 -6.50 -3.01
C PHE A 60 -1.93 -7.23 -1.98
N TYR A 61 -2.32 -8.45 -2.28
CA TYR A 61 -3.09 -9.29 -1.35
C TYR A 61 -2.16 -10.04 -0.41
N ARG A 62 -2.73 -10.64 0.65
CA ARG A 62 -2.01 -11.41 1.68
C ARG A 62 -0.93 -12.34 1.12
N ASP A 63 -1.22 -13.05 0.03
CA ASP A 63 -0.31 -14.05 -0.57
C ASP A 63 0.98 -13.45 -1.14
N PHE A 64 1.03 -12.13 -1.34
CA PHE A 64 2.25 -11.43 -1.74
C PHE A 64 3.25 -11.28 -0.58
N PHE A 65 2.78 -11.37 0.66
CA PHE A 65 3.55 -11.10 1.86
C PHE A 65 3.90 -12.41 2.58
N GLN A 66 5.09 -12.47 3.15
CA GLN A 66 5.51 -13.54 4.05
C GLN A 66 4.87 -13.36 5.43
N GLU A 67 4.82 -12.12 5.91
CA GLU A 67 4.15 -11.78 7.18
C GLU A 67 3.12 -10.68 6.94
N TRP A 68 1.93 -10.90 7.49
CA TRP A 68 0.79 -10.01 7.40
C TRP A 68 0.24 -9.77 8.81
N PRO A 69 0.05 -8.52 9.24
CA PRO A 69 -0.39 -8.23 10.60
C PRO A 69 -1.81 -8.78 10.79
N GLN A 70 -2.06 -9.63 11.78
CA GLN A 70 -3.34 -10.34 11.93
C GLN A 70 -4.25 -9.70 13.00
N ASP A 71 -3.66 -9.13 14.06
CA ASP A 71 -4.38 -8.81 15.30
C ASP A 71 -5.05 -7.42 15.32
N ASP A 72 -4.62 -6.47 14.48
CA ASP A 72 -5.11 -5.08 14.54
C ASP A 72 -5.96 -4.64 13.33
N LEU A 73 -6.09 -5.47 12.29
CA LEU A 73 -6.69 -5.05 11.03
C LEU A 73 -8.22 -5.08 10.99
N GLN A 74 -8.89 -5.82 11.87
CA GLN A 74 -10.33 -6.08 11.71
C GLN A 74 -11.23 -4.88 12.05
N LYS A 75 -10.70 -3.82 12.66
CA LYS A 75 -11.52 -2.70 13.18
C LYS A 75 -11.11 -1.32 12.66
N GLU A 76 -9.97 -1.17 12.00
CA GLU A 76 -9.40 0.15 11.69
C GLU A 76 -9.22 0.37 10.19
N LYS A 77 -9.69 1.54 9.71
CA LYS A 77 -9.44 2.02 8.37
C LYS A 77 -8.08 2.71 8.34
N ILE A 78 -7.03 1.94 8.08
CA ILE A 78 -5.67 2.47 7.98
C ILE A 78 -5.51 3.15 6.63
N LYS A 79 -5.25 4.45 6.67
CA LYS A 79 -4.92 5.24 5.50
C LYS A 79 -3.73 6.13 5.83
N CYS A 80 -2.66 6.02 5.06
CA CYS A 80 -1.57 6.97 5.12
C CYS A 80 -1.31 7.59 3.74
N ARG A 81 -0.68 8.77 3.76
CA ARG A 81 -0.29 9.52 2.57
C ARG A 81 1.21 9.78 2.67
N ILE A 82 1.92 9.45 1.62
CA ILE A 82 3.36 9.70 1.49
C ILE A 82 3.63 10.53 0.24
N SER A 83 4.63 11.41 0.32
CA SER A 83 5.17 12.07 -0.87
C SER A 83 6.04 11.05 -1.62
N ALA A 84 5.81 10.94 -2.93
CA ALA A 84 6.58 10.07 -3.81
C ALA A 84 7.82 10.77 -4.40
N LYS A 85 7.98 12.07 -4.12
CA LYS A 85 9.09 12.94 -4.51
C LYS A 85 9.52 13.82 -3.34
#